data_AF-A0A7M2NG84-F1
#
_entry.id   AF-A0A7M2NG84-F1
#
_cell.length_a   1.000
_cell.length_b   1.000
_cell.length_c   1.000
_cell.angle_alpha   90.00
_cell.angle_beta   90.00
_cell.angle_gamma   90.00
#
_symmetry.space_group_name_H-M   'P 1'
#
loop_
_entity.id
_entity.type
_entity.pdbx_description
1 polymer ?
#
loop_
_entity_poly.entity_id
_entity_poly.type
_entity_poly.pdbx_seq_one_letter_code
_entity_poly.pdbx_strand_id
1 'polypeptide(L)' 'MITRNLEEVERQENEIRNHIHRQILGLSDQVRSKEIWHKILAAADPETIATALSTQLTHFNYQEVLRRKQCICRR' A
#
# COMPACT_ATOMS: atom_id res chain seq x y z
N MET A 1 16.67 -23.58 7.20
CA MET A 1 15.46 -23.55 6.35
C MET A 1 14.40 -22.53 6.80
N ILE A 2 14.65 -21.69 7.82
CA ILE A 2 13.66 -20.71 8.33
C ILE A 2 13.70 -19.37 7.56
N THR A 3 14.84 -19.00 6.97
CA THR A 3 15.05 -17.69 6.34
C THR A 3 14.30 -17.49 5.02
N ARG A 4 14.09 -18.54 4.22
CA ARG A 4 13.37 -18.43 2.94
C ARG A 4 11.90 -18.05 3.10
N ASN A 5 11.24 -18.51 4.17
CA ASN A 5 9.84 -18.16 4.43
C ASN A 5 9.66 -16.68 4.81
N LEU A 6 10.63 -16.10 5.51
CA LEU A 6 10.58 -14.68 5.90
C LEU A 6 10.76 -13.76 4.69
N GLU A 7 11.70 -14.06 3.80
CA GLU A 7 11.93 -13.29 2.57
C GLU A 7 10.72 -13.32 1.63
N GLU A 8 9.98 -14.44 1.60
CA GLU A 8 8.80 -14.58 0.75
C GLU A 8 7.60 -13.81 1.30
N VAL A 9 7.40 -13.84 2.63
CA VAL A 9 6.38 -13.04 3.30
C VAL A 9 6.66 -11.54 3.12
N GLU A 10 7.91 -11.11 3.35
CA GLU A 10 8.28 -9.69 3.19
C GLU A 10 8.09 -9.21 1.74
N ARG A 11 8.37 -10.08 0.75
CA ARG A 11 8.10 -9.80 -0.66
C ARG A 11 6.62 -9.62 -0.92
N GLN A 12 5.77 -10.50 -0.40
CA GLN A 12 4.31 -10.41 -0.56
C GLN A 12 3.76 -9.14 0.08
N GLU A 13 4.17 -8.81 1.30
CA GLU A 13 3.78 -7.56 1.97
C GLU A 13 4.20 -6.32 1.17
N ASN A 14 5.40 -6.35 0.58
CA ASN A 14 5.88 -5.27 -0.28
C ASN A 14 5.05 -5.14 -1.57
N GLU A 15 4.64 -6.25 -2.18
CA GLU A 15 3.76 -6.25 -3.36
C GLU A 15 2.39 -5.65 -3.05
N ILE A 16 1.76 -6.04 -1.94
CA ILE A 16 0.47 -5.51 -1.49
C ILE A 16 0.58 -3.99 -1.26
N ARG A 17 1.61 -3.57 -0.54
CA ARG A 17 1.88 -2.15 -0.24
C ARG A 17 2.07 -1.31 -1.50
N ASN A 18 2.86 -1.80 -2.45
CA ASN A 18 3.11 -1.11 -3.72
C ASN A 18 1.84 -1.01 -4.58
N HIS A 19 1.00 -2.04 -4.57
CA HIS A 19 -0.27 -2.02 -5.30
C HIS A 19 -1.22 -0.97 -4.72
N ILE A 20 -1.39 -0.94 -3.40
CA ILE A 20 -2.20 0.06 -2.69
C ILE A 20 -1.68 1.48 -2.98
N HIS A 21 -0.36 1.68 -2.94
CA HIS A 21 0.25 2.98 -3.22
C HIS A 21 -0.12 3.51 -4.61
N ARG A 22 -0.04 2.64 -5.64
CA ARG A 22 -0.41 3.01 -7.01
C ARG A 22 -1.90 3.32 -7.16
N GLN A 23 -2.77 2.62 -6.43
CA GLN A 23 -4.19 2.93 -6.40
C GLN A 23 -4.46 4.30 -5.79
N ILE A 24 -3.83 4.62 -4.65
CA ILE A 24 -3.97 5.94 -4.01
C ILE A 24 -3.52 7.07 -4.95
N LEU A 25 -2.46 6.86 -5.73
CA LEU A 25 -1.97 7.83 -6.72
C LEU A 25 -2.83 7.92 -8.01
N GLY A 26 -3.85 7.07 -8.18
CA GLY A 26 -4.66 7.02 -9.39
C GLY A 26 -3.93 6.46 -10.62
N LEU A 27 -2.79 5.77 -10.42
CA LEU A 27 -1.95 5.21 -11.48
C LEU A 27 -2.31 3.75 -11.81
N SER A 28 -3.39 3.23 -11.24
CA SER A 28 -3.79 1.83 -11.38
C SER A 28 -4.73 1.64 -12.58
N ASP A 29 -4.36 0.75 -13.50
CA ASP A 29 -5.25 0.19 -14.52
C ASP A 29 -6.33 -0.65 -13.84
N GLN A 30 -7.61 -0.27 -13.98
CA GLN A 30 -8.74 -0.94 -13.30
C GLN A 30 -8.83 -2.44 -13.59
N VAL A 31 -8.56 -2.88 -14.83
CA VAL A 31 -8.69 -4.29 -15.23
C VAL A 31 -7.60 -5.10 -14.56
N ARG A 32 -6.34 -4.65 -14.65
CA ARG A 32 -5.22 -5.31 -13.97
C ARG A 32 -5.33 -5.22 -12.45
N SER A 33 -5.93 -4.15 -11.93
CA SER A 33 -6.13 -3.95 -10.49
C SER A 33 -7.01 -5.03 -9.89
N LYS A 34 -8.09 -5.38 -10.58
CA LYS A 34 -9.02 -6.43 -10.13
C LYS A 34 -8.33 -7.79 -10.04
N GLU A 35 -7.53 -8.15 -11.03
CA GLU A 35 -6.77 -9.40 -11.04
C GLU A 35 -5.74 -9.47 -9.91
N ILE A 36 -5.04 -8.37 -9.65
CA ILE A 36 -4.07 -8.28 -8.56
C ILE A 36 -4.77 -8.41 -7.21
N TRP A 37 -5.91 -7.74 -7.01
CA TRP A 37 -6.70 -7.89 -5.78
C TRP A 37 -7.24 -9.30 -5.58
N HIS A 38 -7.68 -9.97 -6.64
CA HIS A 38 -8.09 -11.38 -6.54
C HIS A 38 -6.94 -12.27 -6.05
N LYS A 39 -5.71 -12.06 -6.53
CA LYS A 39 -4.53 -12.80 -6.06
C LYS A 39 -4.20 -12.49 -4.61
N ILE A 40 -4.22 -11.20 -4.23
CA ILE A 40 -3.93 -10.76 -2.85
C ILE A 40 -4.95 -11.37 -1.88
N LEU A 41 -6.25 -11.27 -2.18
CA LEU A 41 -7.32 -11.79 -1.33
C LEU A 41 -7.31 -13.32 -1.21
N ALA A 42 -6.74 -14.03 -2.20
CA ALA A 42 -6.60 -15.48 -2.14
C ALA A 42 -5.36 -15.95 -1.37
N ALA A 43 -4.32 -15.12 -1.27
CA ALA A 43 -3.01 -15.51 -0.74
C ALA A 43 -2.69 -14.89 0.63
N ALA A 44 -3.15 -13.67 0.90
CA ALA A 44 -2.82 -12.92 2.10
C ALA A 44 -3.96 -12.98 3.13
N ASP A 45 -3.58 -12.98 4.40
CA ASP A 45 -4.56 -12.89 5.48
C ASP A 45 -5.18 -11.48 5.56
N PRO A 46 -6.42 -11.37 6.06
CA PRO A 46 -7.10 -10.08 6.17
C PRO A 46 -6.36 -9.05 7.03
N GLU A 47 -5.60 -9.47 8.04
CA GLU A 47 -4.91 -8.58 8.97
C GLU A 47 -3.71 -7.91 8.30
N THR A 48 -2.95 -8.65 7.50
CA THR A 48 -1.87 -8.15 6.64
C THR A 48 -2.39 -7.11 5.65
N ILE A 49 -3.53 -7.39 5.01
CA ILE A 49 -4.15 -6.44 4.07
C ILE A 49 -4.60 -5.17 4.81
N ALA A 50 -5.28 -5.31 5.96
CA ALA A 50 -5.72 -4.19 6.77
C ALA A 50 -4.55 -3.33 7.27
N THR A 51 -3.46 -3.96 7.67
CA THR A 51 -2.22 -3.30 8.08
C THR A 51 -1.62 -2.52 6.92
N ALA A 52 -1.44 -3.14 5.75
CA ALA A 52 -0.90 -2.47 4.57
C ALA A 52 -1.73 -1.26 4.13
N LEU A 53 -3.07 -1.38 4.15
CA LEU A 53 -4.00 -0.29 3.89
C LEU A 53 -3.83 0.83 4.93
N SER A 54 -3.84 0.49 6.21
CA SER A 54 -3.70 1.45 7.31
C SER A 54 -2.39 2.22 7.20
N THR A 55 -1.27 1.53 6.94
CA THR A 55 0.04 2.15 6.75
C THR A 55 0.05 3.10 5.56
N GLN A 56 -0.43 2.68 4.39
CA GLN A 56 -0.40 3.50 3.18
C GLN A 56 -1.31 4.71 3.27
N LEU A 57 -2.53 4.55 3.77
CA LEU A 57 -3.47 5.66 3.94
C LEU A 57 -3.00 6.65 5.00
N THR A 58 -2.44 6.15 6.11
CA THR A 58 -1.87 7.01 7.16
C THR A 58 -0.68 7.81 6.63
N HIS A 59 0.25 7.15 5.93
CA HIS A 59 1.40 7.80 5.32
C HIS A 59 0.96 8.88 4.32
N PHE A 60 -0.01 8.56 3.46
CA PHE A 60 -0.55 9.52 2.49
C PHE A 60 -1.22 10.71 3.17
N ASN A 61 -2.05 10.47 4.19
CA ASN A 61 -2.70 11.53 4.97
C ASN A 61 -1.69 12.47 5.63
N TYR A 62 -0.64 11.92 6.26
CA TYR A 62 0.42 12.76 6.84
C TYR A 62 1.18 13.56 5.79
N GLN A 63 1.49 12.97 4.63
CA GLN A 63 2.12 13.69 3.52
C GLN A 63 1.23 14.81 2.99
N GLU A 64 -0.08 14.58 2.82
CA GLU A 64 -1.04 15.61 2.43
C GLU A 64 -1.12 16.74 3.46
N VAL A 65 -1.20 16.41 4.76
CA VAL A 65 -1.22 17.42 5.84
C VAL A 65 0.06 18.26 5.81
N LEU A 66 1.23 17.67 5.61
CA LEU A 66 2.49 18.40 5.50
C LEU A 66 2.52 19.31 4.26
N ARG A 67 2.07 18.83 3.10
CA ARG A 67 1.99 19.63 1.87
C ARG A 67 1.05 20.83 2.01
N ARG A 68 -0.10 20.65 2.67
CA ARG A 68 -1.07 21.72 2.94
C ARG A 68 -0.54 22.73 3.97
N LYS A 69 0.17 22.27 4.99
CA LYS A 69 0.81 23.14 6.00
C LYS A 69 1.98 23.97 5.44
N GLN A 70 2.66 23.50 4.39
CA GLN A 70 3.74 24.24 3.73
C GLN A 70 3.25 25.47 2.93
N CYS A 71 1.94 25.64 2.70
CA CYS A 71 1.39 26.71 1.86
C CYS A 71 0.81 27.92 2.59
N ILE A 72 1.03 28.13 3.90
CA ILE A 72 0.38 29.24 4.63
C ILE A 72 1.37 30.27 5.24
N CYS A 73 2.68 29.99 5.27
CA CYS A 73 3.68 30.86 5.90
C CYS A 73 4.66 31.56 4.94
N ARG A 74 4.36 31.65 3.64
CA ARG A 74 5.09 32.51 2.69
C ARG A 74 4.24 33.69 2.20
N ARG A 75 3.73 34.48 3.15
CA ARG A 75 3.32 35.87 2.91
C ARG A 75 3.99 36.76 3.94
#